data_AF-A0A6J1X8G9-F1
#
_entry.id   AF-A0A6J1X8G9-F1
#
_cell.length_a   1.000
_cell.length_b   1.000
_cell.length_c   1.000
_cell.angle_alpha   90.00
_cell.angle_beta   90.00
_cell.angle_gamma   90.00
#
_symmetry.space_group_name_H-M   'P 1'
#
loop_
_entity.id
_entity.type
_entity.pdbx_description
1 polymer ?
#
loop_
_entity_poly.entity_id
_entity_poly.type
_entity_poly.pdbx_seq_one_letter_code
_entity_poly.pdbx_strand_id
1 'polypeptide(L)'
;MVNGVCSIDRRSKGVIGPVRNQGLCGACWAFSTIGTVEAMAAIKNGKLETLSVQEAIDCAGMGNSGCAGGDICLLLDWLMLSNTPVELDKEYPLRLASGTCSVKKNGTGVRIASFTCDE
;
A
#
# COMPACT_ATOMS: atom_id res chain seq x y z
N MET A 1 35.08 -3.52 2.16
CA MET A 1 34.53 -3.65 3.52
C MET A 1 33.02 -3.76 3.40
N VAL A 2 32.46 -4.96 3.60
CA VAL A 2 31.00 -5.12 3.63
C VAL A 2 30.58 -4.87 5.08
N ASN A 3 30.13 -3.65 5.39
CA ASN A 3 29.45 -3.37 6.65
C ASN A 3 28.04 -4.00 6.57
N GLY A 4 27.99 -5.33 6.60
CA GLY A 4 26.75 -6.09 6.67
C GLY A 4 26.25 -6.09 8.10
N VAL A 5 25.12 -5.44 8.36
CA VAL A 5 24.41 -5.61 9.63
C VAL A 5 23.91 -7.05 9.68
N CYS A 6 24.35 -7.82 10.68
CA CYS A 6 24.07 -9.25 10.80
C CYS A 6 22.58 -9.57 11.07
N SER A 7 21.78 -8.56 11.43
CA SER A 7 20.32 -8.68 11.59
C SER A 7 19.64 -7.33 11.36
N ILE A 8 18.70 -7.26 10.42
CA ILE A 8 17.90 -6.06 10.17
C ILE A 8 16.44 -6.36 10.54
N ASP A 9 15.98 -5.80 11.66
CA ASP A 9 14.56 -5.74 12.01
C ASP A 9 14.06 -4.31 11.84
N ARG A 10 13.08 -4.09 10.97
CA ARG A 10 12.51 -2.76 10.73
C ARG A 10 11.49 -2.36 11.81
N ARG A 11 10.94 -3.33 12.55
CA ARG A 11 9.94 -3.07 13.62
C ARG A 11 10.54 -2.25 14.75
N SER A 12 11.81 -2.48 15.10
CA SER A 12 12.54 -1.72 16.12
C SER A 12 12.75 -0.24 15.76
N LYS A 13 12.49 0.15 14.50
CA LYS A 13 12.64 1.53 14.02
C LYS A 13 11.34 2.34 13.99
N GLY A 14 10.21 1.74 14.40
CA GLY A 14 8.91 2.43 14.40
C GLY A 14 8.35 2.73 12.99
N VAL A 15 8.89 2.07 11.95
CA VAL A 15 8.46 2.26 10.55
C VAL A 15 7.50 1.15 10.07
N ILE A 16 7.13 0.22 10.94
CA ILE A 16 6.23 -0.88 10.63
C ILE A 16 4.94 -0.68 11.41
N GLY A 17 3.81 -0.67 10.71
CA GLY A 17 2.47 -0.56 11.30
C GLY A 17 2.04 -1.80 12.09
N PRO A 18 0.90 -1.70 12.79
CA PRO A 18 0.30 -2.85 13.44
C PRO A 18 -0.06 -3.94 12.42
N VAL A 19 -0.11 -5.18 12.88
CA VAL A 19 -0.59 -6.29 12.04
C VAL A 19 -2.04 -6.02 11.64
N ARG A 20 -2.31 -6.08 10.34
CA ARG A 20 -3.67 -5.93 9.77
C ARG A 20 -4.23 -7.30 9.36
N ASN A 21 -5.55 -7.41 9.30
CA ASN A 21 -6.26 -8.64 8.93
C ASN A 21 -7.18 -8.38 7.73
N GLN A 22 -6.97 -9.11 6.63
CA GLN A 22 -7.78 -9.01 5.40
C GLN A 22 -9.10 -9.79 5.47
N GLY A 23 -9.30 -10.61 6.50
CA GLY A 23 -10.48 -11.46 6.64
C GLY A 23 -10.61 -12.42 5.45
N LEU A 24 -11.83 -12.52 4.90
CA LEU A 24 -12.15 -13.37 3.75
C LEU A 24 -11.95 -12.65 2.39
N CYS A 25 -11.59 -11.37 2.40
CA CYS A 25 -11.32 -10.63 1.18
C CYS A 25 -9.96 -11.07 0.62
N GLY A 26 -9.91 -11.49 -0.65
CA GLY A 26 -8.68 -11.85 -1.38
C GLY A 26 -7.77 -10.66 -1.71
N ALA A 27 -7.57 -9.75 -0.76
CA ALA A 27 -6.86 -8.49 -0.91
C ALA A 27 -5.40 -8.53 -0.42
N CYS A 28 -4.79 -9.71 -0.30
CA CYS A 28 -3.41 -9.83 0.18
C CYS A 28 -2.45 -8.94 -0.60
N TRP A 29 -2.63 -8.85 -1.92
CA TRP A 29 -1.91 -7.98 -2.85
C TRP A 29 -1.97 -6.50 -2.45
N ALA A 30 -3.13 -6.02 -2.01
CA ALA A 30 -3.32 -4.65 -1.56
C ALA A 30 -2.68 -4.44 -0.17
N PHE A 31 -2.89 -5.37 0.77
CA PHE A 31 -2.30 -5.27 2.12
C PHE A 31 -0.78 -5.28 2.10
N SER A 32 -0.15 -6.18 1.32
CA SER A 32 1.32 -6.27 1.23
C SER A 32 1.93 -5.02 0.59
N THR A 33 1.29 -4.51 -0.47
CA THR A 33 1.78 -3.34 -1.19
C THR A 33 1.63 -2.09 -0.34
N ILE A 34 0.44 -1.82 0.20
CA ILE A 34 0.20 -0.62 1.01
C ILE A 34 1.04 -0.63 2.29
N GLY A 35 1.20 -1.77 2.97
CA GLY A 35 2.10 -1.87 4.13
C GLY A 35 3.57 -1.56 3.78
N THR A 36 4.02 -1.93 2.57
CA THR A 36 5.35 -1.58 2.07
C THR A 36 5.46 -0.07 1.78
N VAL A 37 4.42 0.52 1.18
CA VAL A 37 4.36 1.97 0.91
C VAL A 37 4.38 2.78 2.21
N GLU A 38 3.60 2.38 3.22
CA GLU A 38 3.61 2.96 4.57
C GLU A 38 5.03 2.95 5.16
N ALA A 39 5.70 1.79 5.12
CA ALA A 39 7.04 1.64 5.68
C ALA A 39 8.08 2.49 4.95
N MET A 40 8.03 2.54 3.62
CA MET A 40 8.96 3.35 2.82
C MET A 40 8.73 4.85 3.04
N ALA A 41 7.47 5.29 3.12
CA ALA A 41 7.14 6.66 3.48
C ALA A 41 7.62 7.02 4.89
N ALA A 42 7.44 6.12 5.86
CA ALA A 42 7.92 6.30 7.23
C ALA A 42 9.45 6.38 7.31
N ILE A 43 10.17 5.56 6.55
CA ILE A 43 11.64 5.62 6.45
C ILE A 43 12.10 6.98 5.90
N LYS A 44 11.41 7.50 4.89
CA LYS A 44 11.76 8.77 4.23
C LYS A 44 11.40 9.99 5.08
N ASN A 45 10.21 9.99 5.66
CA ASN A 45 9.61 11.17 6.29
C ASN A 45 9.75 11.18 7.82
N GLY A 46 10.18 10.06 8.42
CA GLY A 46 10.32 9.91 9.87
C GLY A 46 9.00 9.77 10.64
N LYS A 47 7.87 9.63 9.94
CA LYS A 47 6.53 9.49 10.52
C LYS A 47 5.78 8.36 9.83
N LEU A 48 5.30 7.40 10.62
CA LEU A 48 4.42 6.35 10.15
C LEU A 48 2.98 6.88 10.09
N GLU A 49 2.35 6.72 8.93
CA GLU A 49 0.94 7.04 8.70
C GLU A 49 0.24 5.80 8.15
N THR A 50 -0.98 5.54 8.62
CA THR A 50 -1.78 4.41 8.13
C THR A 50 -2.51 4.82 6.86
N LEU A 51 -2.24 4.10 5.77
CA LEU A 51 -2.77 4.32 4.44
C LEU A 51 -3.97 3.41 4.15
N SER A 52 -4.83 3.86 3.25
CA SER A 52 -6.04 3.14 2.87
C SER A 52 -5.71 1.94 1.99
N VAL A 53 -5.90 0.75 2.56
CA VAL A 53 -5.92 -0.50 1.77
C VAL A 53 -7.19 -0.59 0.94
N GLN A 54 -8.30 -0.02 1.43
CA GLN A 54 -9.59 -0.07 0.74
C GLN A 54 -9.59 0.72 -0.56
N GLU A 55 -8.87 1.83 -0.60
CA GLU A 55 -8.66 2.58 -1.84
C GLU A 55 -8.04 1.70 -2.92
N ALA A 56 -6.99 0.94 -2.58
CA ALA A 56 -6.39 -0.01 -3.52
C ALA A 56 -7.39 -1.10 -3.93
N ILE A 57 -8.14 -1.69 -2.99
CA ILE A 57 -9.18 -2.70 -3.28
C ILE A 57 -10.22 -2.19 -4.28
N ASP A 58 -10.66 -0.94 -4.14
CA ASP A 58 -11.78 -0.40 -4.93
C ASP A 58 -11.33 0.25 -6.24
N CYS A 59 -10.09 0.75 -6.32
CA CYS A 59 -9.64 1.61 -7.41
C CYS A 59 -8.53 1.04 -8.28
N ALA A 60 -7.76 0.05 -7.81
CA ALA A 60 -6.66 -0.46 -8.60
C ALA A 60 -7.18 -1.11 -9.89
N GLY A 61 -6.69 -0.60 -11.03
CA GLY A 61 -6.97 -1.17 -12.34
C GLY A 61 -5.98 -2.27 -12.71
N MET A 62 -5.74 -2.41 -14.03
CA MET A 62 -4.72 -3.31 -14.59
C MET A 62 -4.89 -4.79 -14.20
N GLY A 63 -6.12 -5.28 -14.10
CA GLY A 63 -6.39 -6.69 -13.80
C GLY A 63 -6.54 -7.01 -12.31
N ASN A 64 -6.31 -6.04 -11.41
CA ASN A 64 -6.71 -6.17 -10.02
C ASN A 64 -8.25 -6.21 -9.89
N SER A 65 -8.76 -7.13 -9.08
CA SER A 65 -10.19 -7.45 -9.00
C SER A 65 -10.73 -7.36 -7.56
N GLY A 66 -10.24 -6.38 -6.80
CA GLY A 66 -10.65 -6.14 -5.41
C GLY A 66 -10.47 -7.38 -4.53
N CYS A 67 -11.56 -7.83 -3.89
CA CYS A 67 -11.55 -9.02 -3.05
C CYS A 67 -11.48 -10.36 -3.81
N ALA A 68 -11.58 -10.37 -5.14
CA ALA A 68 -11.43 -11.59 -5.92
C ALA A 68 -9.95 -11.95 -6.18
N GLY A 69 -9.02 -11.06 -5.84
CA GLY A 69 -7.60 -11.23 -6.08
C GLY A 69 -6.98 -10.04 -6.82
N GLY A 70 -5.67 -10.08 -6.93
CA GLY A 70 -4.88 -9.06 -7.58
C GLY A 70 -3.39 -9.36 -7.49
N ASP A 71 -2.60 -8.49 -8.10
CA ASP A 71 -1.16 -8.61 -8.23
C ASP A 71 -0.47 -7.34 -7.71
N ILE A 72 0.64 -7.56 -7.00
CA ILE A 72 1.41 -6.49 -6.35
C ILE A 72 2.02 -5.55 -7.39
N CYS A 73 2.56 -6.10 -8.47
CA CYS A 73 3.23 -5.34 -9.52
C CYS A 73 2.22 -4.53 -10.32
N LEU A 74 1.07 -5.11 -10.64
CA LEU A 74 -0.02 -4.39 -11.31
C LEU A 74 -0.60 -3.26 -10.44
N LEU A 75 -0.63 -3.43 -9.11
CA LEU A 75 -1.00 -2.33 -8.21
C LEU A 75 0.06 -1.22 -8.19
N LEU A 76 1.35 -1.57 -8.15
CA LEU A 76 2.45 -0.61 -8.19
C LEU A 76 2.49 0.15 -9.52
N ASP A 77 2.28 -0.53 -10.65
CA ASP A 77 2.10 0.07 -11.97
C ASP A 77 0.93 1.04 -11.97
N TRP A 78 -0.22 0.63 -11.43
CA TRP A 78 -1.39 1.50 -11.32
C TRP A 78 -1.12 2.75 -10.49
N LEU A 79 -0.48 2.61 -9.32
CA LEU A 79 -0.14 3.75 -8.48
C LEU A 79 0.84 4.72 -9.17
N MET A 80 1.83 4.19 -9.89
CA MET A 80 2.80 5.00 -10.64
C MET A 80 2.15 5.70 -11.84
N LEU A 81 1.46 4.96 -12.72
CA LEU A 81 0.92 5.46 -13.98
C LEU A 81 -0.28 6.39 -13.78
N SER A 82 -1.16 6.07 -12.84
CA SER A 82 -2.28 6.97 -12.50
C SER A 82 -1.81 8.22 -11.75
N ASN A 83 -0.60 8.17 -11.18
CA ASN A 83 -0.09 9.15 -10.24
C ASN A 83 -1.18 9.43 -9.17
N THR A 84 -1.71 8.36 -8.57
CA THR A 84 -2.71 8.48 -7.49
C THR A 84 -1.98 8.54 -6.15
N PRO A 85 -2.23 9.56 -5.31
CA PRO A 85 -1.74 9.55 -3.94
C PRO A 85 -2.62 8.61 -3.12
N VAL A 86 -2.03 7.60 -2.49
CA VAL A 86 -2.76 6.72 -1.55
C VAL A 86 -3.15 7.55 -0.32
N GLU A 87 -4.45 7.66 -0.07
CA GLU A 87 -5.01 8.42 1.04
C GLU A 87 -4.78 7.73 2.39
N LEU A 88 -5.00 8.47 3.46
CA LEU A 88 -4.97 7.92 4.81
C LEU A 88 -6.19 7.00 5.03
N ASP A 89 -6.02 5.94 5.82
CA ASP A 89 -7.11 5.00 6.12
C ASP A 89 -8.34 5.68 6.73
N LYS A 90 -8.14 6.74 7.52
CA LYS A 90 -9.25 7.55 8.08
C LYS A 90 -10.09 8.28 7.03
N GLU A 91 -9.51 8.59 5.85
CA GLU A 91 -10.19 9.30 4.76
C GLU A 91 -10.93 8.33 3.84
N TYR A 92 -10.41 7.10 3.71
CA TYR A 92 -11.03 6.00 2.99
C TYR A 92 -10.97 4.72 3.84
N PRO A 93 -11.91 4.53 4.78
CA PRO A 93 -11.86 3.44 5.76
C PRO A 93 -11.99 2.05 5.18
N LEU A 94 -11.35 1.08 5.85
CA LEU A 94 -11.37 -0.33 5.49
C LEU A 94 -12.78 -0.95 5.59
N ARG A 95 -13.22 -1.63 4.52
CA ARG A 95 -14.52 -2.33 4.44
C ARG A 95 -14.40 -3.82 4.14
N LEU A 96 -13.27 -4.27 3.57
CA LEU A 96 -13.02 -5.67 3.19
C LEU A 96 -14.06 -6.23 2.20
N ALA A 97 -14.55 -5.38 1.31
CA ALA A 97 -15.46 -5.74 0.23
C ALA A 97 -15.08 -4.96 -1.02
N SER A 98 -15.27 -5.56 -2.20
CA SER A 98 -15.15 -4.83 -3.45
C SER A 98 -16.27 -3.79 -3.56
N GLY A 99 -15.92 -2.54 -3.82
CA GLY A 99 -16.84 -1.43 -3.99
C GLY A 99 -16.50 -0.57 -5.20
N THR A 100 -17.25 0.53 -5.34
CA THR A 100 -16.98 1.53 -6.38
C THR A 100 -15.84 2.44 -5.96
N CYS A 101 -14.87 2.62 -6.85
CA CYS A 101 -13.78 3.58 -6.65
C CYS A 101 -14.32 4.99 -6.38
N SER A 102 -13.85 5.60 -5.29
CA SER A 102 -14.33 6.91 -4.79
C SER A 102 -13.18 7.83 -4.39
N VAL A 103 -12.05 7.78 -5.12
CA VAL A 103 -10.88 8.64 -4.86
C VAL A 103 -11.20 10.11 -5.06
N LYS A 104 -10.62 10.97 -4.21
CA LYS A 104 -10.76 12.42 -4.35
C LYS A 104 -9.78 12.91 -5.42
N LYS A 105 -10.26 13.70 -6.40
CA LYS A 105 -9.42 14.26 -7.48
C LYS A 105 -8.22 15.10 -6.99
N ASN A 106 -8.30 15.66 -5.78
CA ASN A 106 -7.22 16.38 -5.10
C ASN A 106 -6.87 15.72 -3.76
N GLY A 107 -6.81 14.38 -3.72
CA GLY A 107 -6.43 13.63 -2.53
C GLY A 107 -5.05 14.03 -2.01
N THR A 108 -4.94 14.14 -0.68
CA THR A 108 -3.66 14.26 0.02
C THR A 108 -3.21 12.86 0.44
N GLY A 109 -1.98 12.48 0.14
CA GLY A 109 -1.54 11.11 0.39
C GLY A 109 -0.11 10.81 -0.06
N VAL A 110 0.26 9.53 -0.04
CA VAL A 110 1.60 9.06 -0.42
C VAL A 110 1.62 8.64 -1.88
N ARG A 111 2.60 9.15 -2.63
CA ARG A 111 2.85 8.77 -4.02
C ARG A 111 4.07 7.89 -4.11
N ILE A 112 4.01 6.87 -4.97
CA ILE A 112 5.17 6.04 -5.31
C ILE A 112 5.93 6.76 -6.43
N ALA A 113 7.24 6.88 -6.28
CA ALA A 113 8.12 7.50 -7.28
C ALA A 113 8.70 6.47 -8.26
N SER A 114 9.06 5.29 -7.75
CA SER A 114 9.55 4.16 -8.52
C SER A 114 9.33 2.86 -7.74
N PHE A 115 9.36 1.74 -8.45
CA PHE A 115 9.36 0.41 -7.85
C PHE A 115 10.16 -0.56 -8.73
N THR A 116 10.42 -1.75 -8.21
CA THR A 116 10.98 -2.87 -8.97
C THR A 116 10.13 -4.09 -8.68
N CYS A 117 9.83 -4.82 -9.74
CA CYS A 117 9.20 -6.13 -9.70
C CYS A 117 10.06 -7.06 -10.53
N ASP A 118 10.58 -8.11 -9.91
CA ASP A 118 11.29 -9.16 -10.60
C ASP A 118 10.27 -10.26 -10.92
N GLU A 119 10.10 -10.58 -12.22
CA GLU A 119 9.28 -11.70 -12.68
C GLU A 119 9.90 -13.06 -12.36
#